data_AF-A0A6N6KIG1-F1
#
_entry.id   AF-A0A6N6KIG1-F1
#
_cell.length_a   1.000
_cell.length_b   1.000
_cell.length_c   1.000
_cell.angle_alpha   90.00
_cell.angle_beta   90.00
_cell.angle_gamma   90.00
#
_symmetry.space_group_name_H-M   'P 1'
#
loop_
_entity.id
_entity.type
_entity.pdbx_description
1 polymer ?
#
loop_
_entity_poly.entity_id
_entity_poly.type
_entity_poly.pdbx_seq_one_letter_code
_entity_poly.pdbx_strand_id
1 'polypeptide(L)'
;MDPFDQTTIYFGSQFVHKSDDQGFTWDIISPDLTTNDPEKLKQYETGGLTLDDSGAENYCTILAIEPSSLEKDMIWVGTDDGRVHLTMDGGTTWEDVSPHGFGMPKGGWVAQIRASRYKKGEAYVIVNNYRNFDFKPYLFRTRDFGQSWESLVEEKQIPGYTLSLAQDLEEPNLLFLGTEYGLYFSIDEGKEWTKWTHGFPTVSTMDLAIHPREHDLVIGTFGRAAYVLDDIRPLRALANQGTGMLDRQLVLFDPPSAFINQYQQPSGTRFGANAIFNGENRRGGANICYLINKPDKKKQESKKKEGESESAPLDSIKLQVYSAEGTLIRTLTRKTPEKNGLHKIQWYLNEKGVARPSRSNRGRRGGEPGGVTVLPGKYMLKMTFGDQVDSTFIDVAYDPRVEMPYEVLRAKYDMLKELEGVTSVATDAANKLKSSLKILNDYKKRIEAEEDKETYEELLKKHKVLKDTINVFLDEMFGKENKKQGFARQKTPSTISYLYTASRYVRSLEQKPGRTQEVLIKNAKDKLSVLLEKINGFYATEWPEYQKEVEALKLSPFKSFEPFELD
;
A
#
# COMPACT_ATOMS: atom_id res chain seq x y z
N MET A 1 12.21 21.37 19.35
CA MET A 1 13.44 21.53 18.54
C MET A 1 13.22 22.71 17.62
N ASP A 2 14.23 23.54 17.42
CA ASP A 2 14.14 24.71 16.54
C ASP A 2 14.07 24.27 15.07
N PRO A 3 13.07 24.73 14.28
CA PRO A 3 12.96 24.40 12.86
C PRO A 3 14.04 25.05 11.98
N PHE A 4 14.74 26.09 12.46
CA PHE A 4 15.82 26.77 11.75
C PHE A 4 17.22 26.26 12.14
N ASP A 5 17.34 25.55 13.27
CA ASP A 5 18.61 25.01 13.75
C ASP A 5 18.43 23.67 14.48
N GLN A 6 18.97 22.60 13.90
CA GLN A 6 18.83 21.24 14.43
C GLN A 6 19.66 20.98 15.69
N THR A 7 20.59 21.87 16.07
CA THR A 7 21.31 21.76 17.35
C THR A 7 20.54 22.41 18.50
N THR A 8 19.57 23.28 18.19
CA THR A 8 18.81 24.00 19.19
C THR A 8 17.58 23.22 19.67
N ILE A 9 17.49 23.03 21.00
CA ILE A 9 16.37 22.39 21.68
C ILE A 9 15.83 23.26 22.82
N TYR A 10 14.55 23.05 23.14
CA TYR A 10 13.85 23.75 24.22
C TYR A 10 13.33 22.73 25.22
N PHE A 11 13.32 23.09 26.49
CA PHE A 11 12.79 22.29 27.59
C PHE A 11 11.95 23.16 28.52
N GLY A 12 10.87 22.61 29.07
CA GLY A 12 9.91 23.36 29.89
C GLY A 12 9.95 22.98 31.37
N SER A 13 9.96 23.99 32.23
CA SER A 13 9.55 23.91 33.64
C SER A 13 8.42 24.92 33.86
N GLN A 14 8.44 25.73 34.93
CA GLN A 14 7.75 27.03 34.91
C GLN A 14 8.43 28.06 33.98
N PHE A 15 9.67 27.76 33.56
CA PHE A 15 10.49 28.56 32.64
C PHE A 15 10.74 27.81 31.33
N VAL A 16 11.03 28.55 30.27
CA VAL A 16 11.57 28.03 29.02
C VAL A 16 13.09 27.98 29.13
N HIS A 17 13.64 26.79 28.98
CA HIS A 17 15.08 26.54 28.91
C HIS A 17 15.45 26.31 27.44
N LYS A 18 16.56 26.91 27.00
CA LYS A 18 17.10 26.75 25.64
C LYS A 18 18.51 26.18 25.73
N SER A 19 18.80 25.24 24.84
CA SER A 19 20.15 24.76 24.55
C SER A 19 20.39 24.91 23.06
N ASP A 20 21.51 25.46 22.64
CA ASP A 20 21.94 25.58 21.24
C ASP A 20 22.95 24.49 20.83
N ASP A 21 23.29 23.59 21.76
CA ASP A 21 24.33 22.58 21.64
C ASP A 21 23.82 21.17 21.95
N GLN A 22 22.59 20.85 21.53
CA GLN A 22 21.99 19.50 21.69
C GLN A 22 21.84 19.04 23.15
N GLY A 23 21.75 19.99 24.09
CA GLY A 23 21.48 19.74 25.51
C GLY A 23 22.72 19.70 26.39
N PHE A 24 23.90 20.10 25.90
CA PHE A 24 25.12 20.17 26.73
C PHE A 24 25.09 21.35 27.70
N THR A 25 24.60 22.50 27.27
CA THR A 25 24.44 23.71 28.10
C THR A 25 23.02 24.28 27.97
N TRP A 26 22.56 25.00 29.01
CA TRP A 26 21.18 25.47 29.13
C TRP A 26 21.12 26.90 29.67
N ASP A 27 20.36 27.74 28.99
CA ASP A 27 20.00 29.08 29.42
C ASP A 27 18.48 29.17 29.67
N ILE A 28 18.09 29.93 30.69
CA ILE A 28 16.69 30.29 30.92
C ILE A 28 16.36 31.52 30.08
N ILE A 29 15.37 31.38 29.19
CA ILE A 29 14.96 32.43 28.25
C ILE A 29 13.53 32.92 28.52
N SER A 30 13.01 32.74 29.73
CA SER A 30 11.70 33.30 30.09
C SER A 30 11.62 33.64 31.58
N PRO A 31 10.71 34.55 31.98
CA PRO A 31 10.21 34.59 33.35
C PRO A 31 9.32 33.37 33.62
N ASP A 32 8.76 33.28 34.82
CA ASP A 32 7.75 32.27 35.14
C ASP A 32 6.51 32.54 34.28
N LEU A 33 6.19 31.62 33.37
CA LEU A 33 5.09 31.75 32.42
C LEU A 33 3.78 31.12 32.93
N THR A 34 3.73 30.76 34.21
CA THR A 34 2.59 30.07 34.82
C THR A 34 1.81 31.05 35.72
N THR A 35 0.75 30.56 36.36
CA THR A 35 0.03 31.30 37.39
C THR A 35 0.81 31.42 38.70
N ASN A 36 1.83 30.56 38.90
CA ASN A 36 2.61 30.47 40.13
C ASN A 36 1.70 30.43 41.38
N ASP A 37 0.64 29.61 41.32
CA ASP A 37 -0.39 29.52 42.34
C ASP A 37 0.14 28.81 43.60
N PRO A 38 0.32 29.50 44.74
CA PRO A 38 0.86 28.90 45.96
C PRO A 38 -0.02 27.78 46.52
N GLU A 39 -1.32 27.79 46.21
CA GLU A 39 -2.22 26.74 46.67
C GLU A 39 -2.03 25.42 45.91
N LYS A 40 -1.44 25.47 44.71
CA LYS A 40 -1.11 24.30 43.90
C LYS A 40 0.35 23.86 44.04
N LEU A 41 1.22 24.75 44.50
CA LEU A 41 2.66 24.49 44.71
C LEU A 41 2.95 23.95 46.11
N LYS A 42 2.22 22.89 46.51
CA LYS A 42 2.32 22.27 47.84
C LYS A 42 2.84 20.83 47.77
N GLN A 43 3.76 20.52 46.85
CA GLN A 43 4.12 19.12 46.53
C GLN A 43 4.65 18.32 47.72
N TYR A 44 5.22 19.00 48.72
CA TYR A 44 5.67 18.38 49.98
C TYR A 44 4.54 18.10 50.99
N GLU A 45 3.30 18.46 50.65
CA GLU A 45 2.09 18.30 51.45
C GLU A 45 1.00 17.51 50.71
N THR A 46 1.21 17.11 49.45
CA THR A 46 0.23 16.38 48.62
C THR A 46 0.37 14.84 48.74
N GLY A 47 -0.48 14.07 48.04
CA GLY A 47 -0.57 12.60 48.14
C GLY A 47 -1.52 12.04 49.22
N GLY A 48 -2.07 12.90 50.10
CA GLY A 48 -3.11 12.52 51.06
C GLY A 48 -2.58 11.61 52.20
N LEU A 49 -2.97 10.33 52.20
CA LEU A 49 -2.54 9.36 53.23
C LEU A 49 -1.04 8.99 53.14
N THR A 50 -0.45 9.14 51.96
CA THR A 50 0.97 8.91 51.68
C THR A 50 1.49 10.08 50.87
N LEU A 51 2.63 10.67 51.24
CA LEU A 51 3.23 11.76 50.47
C LEU A 51 3.46 11.35 49.01
N ASP A 52 3.12 12.24 48.07
CA ASP A 52 3.42 12.02 46.65
C ASP A 52 4.92 12.26 46.38
N ASP A 53 5.68 11.19 46.22
CA ASP A 53 7.10 11.21 45.84
C ASP A 53 7.29 10.87 44.35
N SER A 54 6.20 10.78 43.58
CA SER A 54 6.26 10.44 42.15
C SER A 54 6.51 11.64 41.23
N GLY A 55 6.31 12.86 41.74
CA GLY A 55 6.34 14.11 40.97
C GLY A 55 5.16 14.24 39.99
N ALA A 56 4.17 13.34 40.06
CA ALA A 56 2.99 13.35 39.19
C ALA A 56 2.03 14.50 39.53
N GLU A 57 2.09 15.04 40.74
CA GLU A 57 1.28 16.17 41.21
C GLU A 57 2.02 17.53 41.12
N ASN A 58 3.02 17.66 40.26
CA ASN A 58 3.61 18.98 39.95
C ASN A 58 2.63 19.81 39.10
N TYR A 59 2.28 21.00 39.59
CA TYR A 59 1.42 21.99 38.92
C TYR A 59 2.20 23.28 38.62
N CYS A 60 1.63 24.13 37.77
CA CYS A 60 2.25 25.36 37.28
C CYS A 60 3.50 25.01 36.47
N THR A 61 3.29 24.28 35.37
CA THR A 61 4.34 23.81 34.48
C THR A 61 3.99 24.04 33.02
N ILE A 62 5.01 24.25 32.19
CA ILE A 62 4.91 24.33 30.74
C ILE A 62 4.73 22.92 30.17
N LEU A 63 3.66 22.73 29.40
CA LEU A 63 3.32 21.47 28.73
C LEU A 63 3.67 21.48 27.24
N ALA A 64 3.60 22.64 26.60
CA ALA A 64 3.80 22.77 25.16
C ALA A 64 4.77 23.91 24.86
N ILE A 65 5.76 23.65 24.01
CA ILE A 65 6.66 24.65 23.43
C ILE A 65 6.67 24.42 21.92
N GLU A 66 6.19 25.41 21.17
CA GLU A 66 6.01 25.33 19.73
C GLU A 66 6.72 26.52 19.05
N PRO A 67 7.98 26.36 18.62
CA PRO A 67 8.65 27.36 17.78
C PRO A 67 8.02 27.40 16.38
N SER A 68 7.95 28.58 15.79
CA SER A 68 7.42 28.73 14.43
C SER A 68 8.40 28.26 13.37
N SER A 69 7.88 27.61 12.33
CA SER A 69 8.67 27.31 11.11
C SER A 69 8.72 28.45 10.09
N LEU A 70 7.97 29.53 10.31
CA LEU A 70 7.89 30.69 9.40
C LEU A 70 8.62 31.93 9.90
N GLU A 71 8.86 32.01 11.22
CA GLU A 71 9.49 33.16 11.85
C GLU A 71 10.48 32.68 12.90
N LYS A 72 11.76 32.95 12.64
CA LYS A 72 12.81 32.66 13.61
C LYS A 72 12.53 33.43 14.89
N ASP A 73 12.84 32.82 16.03
CA ASP A 73 12.73 33.42 17.35
C ASP A 73 11.27 33.68 17.82
N MET A 74 10.25 33.32 17.00
CA MET A 74 8.85 33.26 17.42
C MET A 74 8.53 31.92 18.09
N ILE A 75 8.15 31.95 19.37
CA ILE A 75 7.89 30.75 20.17
C ILE A 75 6.56 30.88 20.92
N TRP A 76 5.71 29.88 20.79
CA TRP A 76 4.48 29.74 21.57
C TRP A 76 4.70 28.78 22.73
N VAL A 77 4.12 29.11 23.88
CA VAL A 77 4.20 28.29 25.11
C VAL A 77 2.81 28.08 25.68
N GLY A 78 2.52 26.86 26.14
CA GLY A 78 1.28 26.49 26.80
C GLY A 78 1.54 25.81 28.14
N THR A 79 0.73 26.12 29.15
CA THR A 79 0.88 25.60 30.53
C THR A 79 -0.26 24.69 30.99
N ASP A 80 -0.01 23.94 32.06
CA ASP A 80 -0.98 23.08 32.76
C ASP A 80 -2.03 23.85 33.59
N ASP A 81 -1.88 25.16 33.72
CA ASP A 81 -2.79 26.04 34.44
C ASP A 81 -3.50 27.05 33.53
N GLY A 82 -3.41 26.83 32.22
CA GLY A 82 -4.27 27.46 31.23
C GLY A 82 -3.75 28.77 30.67
N ARG A 83 -2.43 28.95 30.61
CA ARG A 83 -1.81 30.11 29.95
C ARG A 83 -1.25 29.74 28.58
N VAL A 84 -1.38 30.68 27.65
CA VAL A 84 -0.71 30.69 26.35
C VAL A 84 0.15 31.94 26.27
N HIS A 85 1.45 31.76 26.07
CA HIS A 85 2.40 32.85 25.93
C HIS A 85 3.05 32.86 24.55
N LEU A 86 3.40 34.06 24.08
CA LEU A 86 4.10 34.28 22.82
C LEU A 86 5.34 35.15 23.06
N THR A 87 6.46 34.75 22.45
CA THR A 87 7.63 35.62 22.25
C THR A 87 7.90 35.75 20.76
N MET A 88 8.42 36.90 20.34
CA MET A 88 8.83 37.21 18.97
C MET A 88 10.34 37.47 18.86
N ASP A 89 11.06 37.43 19.98
CA ASP A 89 12.45 37.88 20.10
C ASP A 89 13.33 36.86 20.85
N GLY A 90 12.97 35.57 20.73
CA GLY A 90 13.79 34.46 21.21
C GLY A 90 13.76 34.30 22.73
N GLY A 91 12.74 34.86 23.37
CA GLY A 91 12.52 34.79 24.82
C GLY A 91 12.94 36.04 25.59
N THR A 92 13.33 37.12 24.93
CA THR A 92 13.67 38.38 25.62
C THR A 92 12.42 39.03 26.22
N THR A 93 11.31 39.00 25.48
CA THR A 93 10.00 39.46 25.94
C THR A 93 8.92 38.41 25.68
N TRP A 94 7.92 38.36 26.58
CA TRP A 94 6.82 37.40 26.54
C TRP A 94 5.50 38.11 26.78
N GLU A 95 4.50 37.80 25.96
CA GLU A 95 3.13 38.30 26.06
C GLU A 95 2.18 37.16 26.43
N ASP A 96 1.22 37.40 27.33
CA ASP A 96 0.11 36.47 27.62
C ASP A 96 -1.00 36.69 26.59
N VAL A 97 -1.25 35.68 25.77
CA VAL A 97 -2.22 35.69 24.66
C VAL A 97 -3.30 34.63 24.84
N SER A 98 -3.60 34.27 26.10
CA SER A 98 -4.53 33.20 26.44
C SER A 98 -5.97 33.45 25.96
N PRO A 99 -6.70 32.45 25.43
CA PRO A 99 -8.06 32.60 24.91
C PRO A 99 -9.16 32.70 26.00
N HIS A 100 -8.85 33.30 27.16
CA HIS A 100 -9.79 33.40 28.30
C HIS A 100 -11.11 34.11 27.96
N GLY A 101 -11.05 35.14 27.10
CA GLY A 101 -12.23 35.87 26.63
C GLY A 101 -13.08 35.12 25.58
N PHE A 102 -12.63 33.94 25.14
CA PHE A 102 -13.18 33.21 24.00
C PHE A 102 -13.74 31.83 24.39
N GLY A 103 -14.04 31.63 25.67
CA GLY A 103 -14.68 30.41 26.17
C GLY A 103 -13.72 29.31 26.61
N MET A 104 -12.41 29.60 26.71
CA MET A 104 -11.44 28.68 27.30
C MET A 104 -11.76 28.43 28.79
N PRO A 105 -11.76 27.17 29.26
CA PRO A 105 -11.97 26.87 30.67
C PRO A 105 -10.81 27.38 31.53
N LYS A 106 -11.13 27.94 32.70
CA LYS A 106 -10.12 28.39 33.68
C LYS A 106 -9.32 27.19 34.18
N GLY A 107 -8.00 27.26 34.09
CA GLY A 107 -7.12 26.18 34.56
C GLY A 107 -7.12 24.93 33.68
N GLY A 108 -7.69 25.00 32.47
CA GLY A 108 -7.59 23.91 31.50
C GLY A 108 -6.16 23.75 31.01
N TRP A 109 -5.72 22.52 30.78
CA TRP A 109 -4.36 22.24 30.32
C TRP A 109 -4.21 22.62 28.86
N VAL A 110 -3.24 23.48 28.53
CA VAL A 110 -2.84 23.75 27.15
C VAL A 110 -1.96 22.60 26.68
N ALA A 111 -2.60 21.52 26.23
CA ALA A 111 -1.94 20.24 25.97
C ALA A 111 -1.13 20.23 24.67
N GLN A 112 -1.47 21.08 23.69
CA GLN A 112 -0.73 21.18 22.45
C GLN A 112 -0.93 22.56 21.80
N ILE A 113 0.16 23.09 21.24
CA ILE A 113 0.13 24.23 20.33
C ILE A 113 0.72 23.79 19.00
N ARG A 114 0.14 24.27 17.89
CA ARG A 114 0.64 24.06 16.54
C ARG A 114 0.70 25.40 15.82
N ALA A 115 1.90 25.90 15.57
CA ALA A 115 2.08 27.11 14.79
C ALA A 115 1.80 26.79 13.31
N SER A 116 1.08 27.68 12.63
CA SER A 116 0.79 27.52 11.21
C SER A 116 2.08 27.53 10.41
N ARG A 117 2.14 26.63 9.44
CA ARG A 117 3.22 26.59 8.44
C ARG A 117 2.92 27.41 7.19
N TYR A 118 1.74 28.03 7.15
CA TYR A 118 1.28 28.81 5.99
C TYR A 118 1.18 30.30 6.28
N LYS A 119 0.86 30.69 7.52
CA LYS A 119 0.64 32.09 7.89
C LYS A 119 1.35 32.41 9.21
N LYS A 120 2.13 33.50 9.20
CA LYS A 120 2.73 34.05 10.42
C LYS A 120 1.64 34.55 11.37
N GLY A 121 1.84 34.38 12.67
CA GLY A 121 0.87 34.76 13.70
C GLY A 121 -0.37 33.87 13.79
N GLU A 122 -0.51 32.86 12.93
CA GLU A 122 -1.56 31.86 13.05
C GLU A 122 -1.07 30.67 13.88
N ALA A 123 -1.88 30.25 14.85
CA ALA A 123 -1.62 29.09 15.67
C ALA A 123 -2.93 28.42 16.10
N TYR A 124 -2.84 27.12 16.36
CA TYR A 124 -3.92 26.32 16.90
C TYR A 124 -3.55 25.85 18.30
N VAL A 125 -4.51 25.91 19.21
CA VAL A 125 -4.31 25.57 20.64
C VAL A 125 -5.35 24.55 21.06
N ILE A 126 -4.88 23.39 21.53
CA ILE A 126 -5.70 22.37 22.17
C ILE A 126 -5.68 22.57 23.67
N VAL A 127 -6.88 22.65 24.25
CA VAL A 127 -7.07 22.71 25.69
C VAL A 127 -7.86 21.48 26.12
N ASN A 128 -7.47 20.84 27.22
CA ASN A 128 -8.31 19.80 27.83
C ASN A 128 -8.52 20.06 29.31
N ASN A 129 -9.73 19.76 29.78
CA ASN A 129 -10.17 20.09 31.14
C ASN A 129 -10.83 18.89 31.85
N TYR A 130 -10.63 17.68 31.32
CA TYR A 130 -11.30 16.47 31.82
C TYR A 130 -10.90 16.09 33.25
N ARG A 131 -9.73 16.55 33.73
CA ARG A 131 -9.29 16.40 35.13
C ARG A 131 -10.19 17.15 36.11
N ASN A 132 -10.92 18.16 35.63
CA ASN A 132 -11.90 18.93 36.39
C ASN A 132 -13.35 18.52 36.06
N PHE A 133 -13.56 17.29 35.58
CA PHE A 133 -14.86 16.74 35.16
C PHE A 133 -15.53 17.50 33.99
N ASP A 134 -14.73 18.21 33.19
CA ASP A 134 -15.17 18.89 31.97
C ASP A 134 -14.63 18.17 30.72
N PHE A 135 -15.49 17.38 30.10
CA PHE A 135 -15.15 16.52 28.96
C PHE A 135 -15.38 17.17 27.60
N LYS A 136 -15.62 18.49 27.56
CA LYS A 136 -15.88 19.21 26.31
C LYS A 136 -14.63 19.26 25.42
N PRO A 137 -14.82 19.29 24.08
CA PRO A 137 -13.73 19.57 23.15
C PRO A 137 -13.35 21.06 23.22
N TYR A 138 -12.05 21.35 23.21
CA TYR A 138 -11.55 22.72 23.05
C TYR A 138 -10.39 22.77 22.05
N LEU A 139 -10.62 23.45 20.94
CA LEU A 139 -9.62 23.74 19.93
C LEU A 139 -9.82 25.19 19.49
N PHE A 140 -8.85 26.03 19.78
CA PHE A 140 -8.87 27.45 19.44
C PHE A 140 -7.91 27.72 18.28
N ARG A 141 -8.25 28.68 17.42
CA ARG A 141 -7.37 29.24 16.39
C ARG A 141 -7.23 30.73 16.58
N THR A 142 -6.01 31.24 16.43
CA THR A 142 -5.72 32.66 16.23
C THR A 142 -5.13 32.86 14.84
N ARG A 143 -5.27 34.06 14.28
CA ARG A 143 -4.61 34.48 13.02
C ARG A 143 -3.82 35.78 13.15
N ASP A 144 -3.73 36.30 14.37
CA ASP A 144 -3.25 37.65 14.66
C ASP A 144 -2.35 37.66 15.91
N PHE A 145 -1.48 36.65 16.02
CA PHE A 145 -0.50 36.53 17.11
C PHE A 145 -1.16 36.39 18.49
N GLY A 146 -2.38 35.83 18.54
CA GLY A 146 -3.10 35.57 19.78
C GLY A 146 -3.93 36.75 20.30
N GLN A 147 -4.05 37.84 19.53
CA GLN A 147 -4.90 38.99 19.87
C GLN A 147 -6.39 38.64 19.85
N SER A 148 -6.81 37.76 18.93
CA SER A 148 -8.15 37.21 18.87
C SER A 148 -8.14 35.70 18.61
N TRP A 149 -9.21 35.05 19.07
CA TRP A 149 -9.38 33.61 18.96
C TRP A 149 -10.78 33.22 18.49
N GLU A 150 -10.87 32.08 17.82
CA GLU A 150 -12.11 31.41 17.47
C GLU A 150 -12.07 29.94 17.89
N SER A 151 -13.20 29.40 18.35
CA SER A 151 -13.34 27.94 18.55
C SER A 151 -13.60 27.27 17.21
N LEU A 152 -12.89 26.18 16.94
CA LEU A 152 -13.09 25.36 15.74
C LEU A 152 -13.89 24.08 16.01
N VAL A 153 -14.41 23.93 17.22
CA VAL A 153 -15.10 22.70 17.64
C VAL A 153 -16.35 23.01 18.45
N GLU A 154 -17.34 22.14 18.30
CA GLU A 154 -18.55 22.12 19.08
C GLU A 154 -18.79 20.72 19.64
N GLU A 155 -19.25 20.63 20.89
CA GLU A 155 -19.48 19.36 21.62
C GLU A 155 -20.41 18.41 20.86
N LYS A 156 -21.38 18.95 20.11
CA LYS A 156 -22.32 18.15 19.31
C LYS A 156 -21.66 17.45 18.13
N GLN A 157 -20.66 18.07 17.49
CA GLN A 157 -19.92 17.50 16.36
C GLN A 157 -18.81 16.56 16.84
N ILE A 158 -18.15 16.94 17.94
CA ILE A 158 -17.00 16.22 18.49
C ILE A 158 -17.30 15.85 19.95
N PRO A 159 -17.85 14.65 20.20
CA PRO A 159 -17.99 14.17 21.56
C PRO A 159 -16.61 13.85 22.17
N GLY A 160 -16.45 14.20 23.45
CA GLY A 160 -15.21 14.02 24.20
C GLY A 160 -14.21 15.16 23.98
N TYR A 161 -13.10 15.13 24.71
CA TYR A 161 -12.09 16.18 24.67
C TYR A 161 -11.09 15.98 23.52
N THR A 162 -10.50 17.10 23.09
CA THR A 162 -9.45 17.19 22.07
C THR A 162 -8.08 16.90 22.67
N LEU A 163 -7.19 16.31 21.86
CA LEU A 163 -5.90 15.79 22.33
C LEU A 163 -4.73 16.21 21.43
N SER A 164 -4.90 16.13 20.11
CA SER A 164 -3.84 16.48 19.14
C SER A 164 -4.40 17.04 17.84
N LEU A 165 -3.61 17.85 17.15
CA LEU A 165 -3.92 18.43 15.85
C LEU A 165 -2.71 18.26 14.91
N ALA A 166 -2.99 17.96 13.65
CA ALA A 166 -2.03 18.15 12.56
C ALA A 166 -2.68 18.96 11.44
N GLN A 167 -2.04 20.06 11.04
CA GLN A 167 -2.33 20.76 9.80
C GLN A 167 -1.53 20.09 8.67
N ASP A 168 -2.18 19.86 7.52
CA ASP A 168 -1.49 19.21 6.40
C ASP A 168 -0.31 20.03 5.87
N LEU A 169 0.69 19.32 5.36
CA LEU A 169 1.94 19.92 4.89
C LEU A 169 1.85 20.55 3.49
N GLU A 170 0.83 20.25 2.70
CA GLU A 170 0.70 20.79 1.33
C GLU A 170 -0.65 21.49 1.07
N GLU A 171 -1.69 21.20 1.84
CA GLU A 171 -3.03 21.74 1.69
C GLU A 171 -3.49 22.42 3.00
N PRO A 172 -3.52 23.77 3.09
CA PRO A 172 -3.84 24.49 4.33
C PRO A 172 -5.25 24.24 4.87
N ASN A 173 -6.20 23.82 4.03
CA ASN A 173 -7.57 23.56 4.44
C ASN A 173 -7.76 22.17 5.08
N LEU A 174 -6.79 21.27 4.94
CA LEU A 174 -6.86 19.91 5.48
C LEU A 174 -6.29 19.86 6.91
N LEU A 175 -7.16 19.56 7.88
CA LEU A 175 -6.80 19.40 9.28
C LEU A 175 -7.15 17.99 9.76
N PHE A 176 -6.33 17.44 10.65
CA PHE A 176 -6.59 16.21 11.38
C PHE A 176 -6.64 16.49 12.88
N LEU A 177 -7.64 15.93 13.56
CA LEU A 177 -7.88 16.15 14.98
C LEU A 177 -7.97 14.80 15.70
N GLY A 178 -7.06 14.61 16.66
CA GLY A 178 -7.09 13.52 17.61
C GLY A 178 -7.93 13.89 18.83
N THR A 179 -8.83 12.99 19.21
CA THR A 179 -9.76 13.15 20.34
C THR A 179 -9.73 11.92 21.23
N GLU A 180 -10.38 11.99 22.38
CA GLU A 180 -10.61 10.82 23.25
C GLU A 180 -11.24 9.64 22.49
N TYR A 181 -12.14 9.93 21.55
CA TYR A 181 -12.93 8.92 20.85
C TYR A 181 -12.51 8.68 19.40
N GLY A 182 -11.28 9.03 19.04
CA GLY A 182 -10.65 8.67 17.76
C GLY A 182 -10.20 9.86 16.93
N LEU A 183 -10.00 9.59 15.64
CA LEU A 183 -9.52 10.53 14.64
C LEU A 183 -10.68 11.22 13.91
N TYR A 184 -10.58 12.53 13.75
CA TYR A 184 -11.42 13.34 12.89
C TYR A 184 -10.54 14.05 11.85
N PHE A 185 -11.15 14.45 10.74
CA PHE A 185 -10.52 15.32 9.77
C PHE A 185 -11.51 16.38 9.28
N SER A 186 -10.98 17.52 8.87
CA SER A 186 -11.71 18.61 8.22
C SER A 186 -11.03 18.92 6.90
N ILE A 187 -11.83 19.17 5.86
CA ILE A 187 -11.36 19.56 4.52
C ILE A 187 -11.65 21.04 4.23
N ASP A 188 -12.14 21.78 5.23
CA ASP A 188 -12.61 23.15 5.11
C ASP A 188 -12.09 24.04 6.25
N GLU A 189 -10.86 23.76 6.69
CA GLU A 189 -10.12 24.55 7.67
C GLU A 189 -10.76 24.57 9.08
N GLY A 190 -11.41 23.46 9.46
CA GLY A 190 -11.99 23.23 10.77
C GLY A 190 -13.43 23.71 10.93
N LYS A 191 -14.14 24.03 9.84
CA LYS A 191 -15.56 24.44 9.90
C LYS A 191 -16.47 23.24 10.12
N GLU A 192 -16.18 22.13 9.44
CA GLU A 192 -16.88 20.86 9.62
C GLU A 192 -15.88 19.73 9.84
N TRP A 193 -16.25 18.81 10.75
CA TRP A 193 -15.41 17.67 11.13
C TRP A 193 -16.07 16.35 10.79
N THR A 194 -15.32 15.48 10.11
CA THR A 194 -15.75 14.12 9.78
C THR A 194 -14.96 13.10 10.58
N LYS A 195 -15.65 12.22 11.32
CA LYS A 195 -15.01 11.13 12.06
C LYS A 195 -14.46 10.07 11.09
N TRP A 196 -13.19 9.70 11.26
CA TRP A 196 -12.62 8.57 10.55
C TRP A 196 -13.04 7.24 11.21
N THR A 197 -13.78 6.40 10.46
CA THR A 197 -14.34 5.14 10.98
C THR A 197 -13.80 3.90 10.27
N HIS A 198 -12.99 4.07 9.22
CA HIS A 198 -12.52 2.96 8.39
C HIS A 198 -11.20 2.38 8.92
N GLY A 199 -11.27 1.24 9.63
CA GLY A 199 -10.08 0.52 10.09
C GLY A 199 -9.36 1.16 11.29
N PHE A 200 -9.92 2.23 11.86
CA PHE A 200 -9.39 2.89 13.06
C PHE A 200 -10.40 2.75 14.22
N PRO A 201 -9.97 2.28 15.41
CA PRO A 201 -10.87 2.06 16.54
C PRO A 201 -11.23 3.37 17.26
N THR A 202 -12.28 3.32 18.09
CA THR A 202 -12.53 4.37 19.10
C THR A 202 -11.45 4.28 20.17
N VAL A 203 -10.46 5.18 20.11
CA VAL A 203 -9.31 5.23 21.02
C VAL A 203 -8.79 6.66 21.15
N SER A 204 -8.25 6.99 22.32
CA SER A 204 -7.60 8.28 22.55
C SER A 204 -6.45 8.45 21.57
N THR A 205 -6.58 9.45 20.70
CA THR A 205 -5.64 9.79 19.65
C THR A 205 -4.74 10.91 20.16
N MET A 206 -3.59 10.52 20.68
CA MET A 206 -2.73 11.36 21.52
C MET A 206 -1.80 12.25 20.72
N ASP A 207 -1.37 11.80 19.53
CA ASP A 207 -0.49 12.60 18.68
C ASP A 207 -0.64 12.23 17.20
N LEU A 208 -0.29 13.17 16.33
CA LEU A 208 -0.44 13.09 14.89
C LEU A 208 0.80 13.67 14.20
N ALA A 209 1.34 12.94 13.23
CA ALA A 209 2.46 13.40 12.41
C ALA A 209 2.24 13.04 10.94
N ILE A 210 2.51 13.97 10.03
CA ILE A 210 2.41 13.73 8.59
C ILE A 210 3.82 13.53 8.04
N HIS A 211 4.06 12.39 7.40
CA HIS A 211 5.35 12.11 6.79
C HIS A 211 5.45 12.80 5.42
N PRO A 212 6.34 13.80 5.22
CA PRO A 212 6.34 14.63 4.00
C PRO A 212 6.62 13.85 2.71
N ARG A 213 7.52 12.85 2.77
CA ARG A 213 7.88 12.02 1.60
C ARG A 213 6.82 10.99 1.21
N GLU A 214 6.14 10.39 2.19
CA GLU A 214 5.20 9.29 1.94
C GLU A 214 3.76 9.79 1.79
N HIS A 215 3.48 10.99 2.31
CA HIS A 215 2.13 11.54 2.44
C HIS A 215 1.22 10.64 3.28
N ASP A 216 1.78 10.03 4.32
CA ASP A 216 1.07 9.18 5.27
C ASP A 216 0.83 9.97 6.56
N LEU A 217 -0.34 9.77 7.19
CA LEU A 217 -0.61 10.26 8.54
C LEU A 217 -0.29 9.15 9.55
N VAL A 218 0.72 9.40 10.39
CA VAL A 218 1.09 8.56 11.53
C VAL A 218 0.29 9.00 12.76
N ILE A 219 -0.33 8.04 13.43
CA ILE A 219 -1.30 8.27 14.50
C ILE A 219 -0.83 7.55 15.76
N GLY A 220 -0.49 8.31 16.80
CA GLY A 220 -0.16 7.81 18.13
C GLY A 220 -1.41 7.62 18.97
N THR A 221 -1.62 6.44 19.55
CA THR A 221 -2.78 6.14 20.40
C THR A 221 -2.37 5.84 21.83
N PHE A 222 -3.26 6.11 22.78
CA PHE A 222 -3.09 5.63 24.15
C PHE A 222 -3.59 4.18 24.25
N GLY A 223 -2.67 3.22 24.41
CA GLY A 223 -2.99 1.83 24.69
C GLY A 223 -3.35 0.94 23.48
N ARG A 224 -3.22 1.41 22.23
CA ARG A 224 -3.47 0.59 21.01
C ARG A 224 -2.40 0.71 19.92
N ALA A 225 -1.14 0.91 20.29
CA ALA A 225 0.00 1.05 19.38
C ALA A 225 -0.12 2.27 18.43
N ALA A 226 0.70 2.30 17.38
CA ALA A 226 0.66 3.33 16.34
C ALA A 226 -0.09 2.82 15.10
N TYR A 227 -0.82 3.72 14.45
CA TYR A 227 -1.50 3.47 13.17
C TYR A 227 -0.90 4.36 12.08
N VAL A 228 -1.00 3.89 10.83
CA VAL A 228 -0.62 4.67 9.65
C VAL A 228 -1.80 4.70 8.71
N LEU A 229 -2.29 5.90 8.41
CA LEU A 229 -3.23 6.13 7.33
C LEU A 229 -2.43 6.41 6.06
N ASP A 230 -2.29 5.37 5.23
CA ASP A 230 -1.53 5.43 3.99
C ASP A 230 -2.18 6.38 2.97
N ASP A 231 -1.39 7.30 2.42
CA ASP A 231 -1.69 8.21 1.33
C ASP A 231 -2.92 9.11 1.57
N ILE A 232 -2.68 10.26 2.19
CA ILE A 232 -3.71 11.28 2.48
C ILE A 232 -4.01 12.21 1.29
N ARG A 233 -3.37 12.02 0.14
CA ARG A 233 -3.55 12.93 -1.02
C ARG A 233 -4.96 12.94 -1.61
N PRO A 234 -5.76 11.85 -1.55
CA PRO A 234 -7.20 11.96 -1.84
C PRO A 234 -7.93 12.94 -0.94
N LEU A 235 -7.56 13.06 0.35
CA LEU A 235 -8.14 14.05 1.26
C LEU A 235 -7.68 15.46 0.92
N ARG A 236 -6.41 15.63 0.50
CA ARG A 236 -5.91 16.92 -0.01
C ARG A 236 -6.65 17.36 -1.26
N ALA A 237 -6.87 16.45 -2.20
CA ALA A 237 -7.65 16.74 -3.41
C ALA A 237 -9.08 17.17 -3.06
N LEU A 238 -9.71 16.54 -2.06
CA LEU A 238 -11.04 16.93 -1.57
C LEU A 238 -11.04 18.31 -0.92
N ALA A 239 -10.04 18.63 -0.11
CA ALA A 239 -9.90 19.94 0.53
C ALA A 239 -9.60 21.06 -0.47
N ASN A 240 -8.82 20.75 -1.51
CA ASN A 240 -8.44 21.71 -2.54
C ASN A 240 -9.58 21.98 -3.56
N GLN A 241 -10.21 20.91 -4.06
CA GLN A 241 -11.16 20.96 -5.17
C GLN A 241 -12.63 20.91 -4.73
N GLY A 242 -12.88 20.66 -3.44
CA GLY A 242 -14.21 20.50 -2.86
C GLY A 242 -14.81 19.10 -3.04
N THR A 243 -15.94 18.88 -2.36
CA THR A 243 -16.60 17.56 -2.30
C THR A 243 -17.30 17.15 -3.59
N GLY A 244 -17.50 18.05 -4.56
CA GLY A 244 -18.16 17.74 -5.84
C GLY A 244 -17.44 16.67 -6.66
N MET A 245 -16.15 16.42 -6.41
CA MET A 245 -15.44 15.30 -7.01
C MET A 245 -16.00 13.93 -6.58
N LEU A 246 -16.62 13.84 -5.38
CA LEU A 246 -17.27 12.64 -4.88
C LEU A 246 -18.50 12.24 -5.69
N ASP A 247 -19.06 13.14 -6.50
CA ASP A 247 -20.18 12.85 -7.38
C ASP A 247 -19.74 12.29 -8.74
N ARG A 248 -18.44 12.35 -9.06
CA ARG A 248 -17.89 11.82 -10.32
C ARG A 248 -17.90 10.29 -10.31
N GLN A 249 -18.14 9.68 -11.47
CA GLN A 249 -18.12 8.23 -11.62
C GLN A 249 -16.72 7.61 -11.49
N LEU A 250 -15.71 8.33 -11.97
CA LEU A 250 -14.31 7.93 -11.91
C LEU A 250 -13.43 9.16 -11.63
N VAL A 251 -12.55 9.02 -10.65
CA VAL A 251 -11.42 9.92 -10.43
C VAL A 251 -10.19 9.08 -10.15
N LEU A 252 -9.10 9.36 -10.86
CA LEU A 252 -7.79 8.80 -10.57
C LEU A 252 -6.96 9.86 -9.85
N PHE A 253 -6.56 9.59 -8.61
CA PHE A 253 -5.74 10.53 -7.84
C PHE A 253 -4.26 10.36 -8.21
N ASP A 254 -3.51 11.45 -8.13
CA ASP A 254 -2.06 11.42 -8.28
C ASP A 254 -1.47 10.43 -7.27
N PRO A 255 -0.74 9.38 -7.69
CA PRO A 255 -0.15 8.37 -6.81
C PRO A 255 1.19 8.85 -6.25
N PRO A 256 1.68 8.30 -5.13
CA PRO A 256 2.95 8.73 -4.57
C PRO A 256 4.05 8.15 -5.45
N SER A 257 5.26 8.70 -5.34
CA SER A 257 6.42 8.07 -5.98
C SER A 257 6.50 6.60 -5.55
N ALA A 258 6.68 5.71 -6.51
CA ALA A 258 6.80 4.28 -6.26
C ALA A 258 8.25 3.84 -6.31
N PHE A 259 8.62 2.94 -5.40
CA PHE A 259 10.01 2.50 -5.27
C PHE A 259 10.16 1.02 -5.61
N ILE A 260 11.19 0.70 -6.37
CA ILE A 260 11.68 -0.67 -6.57
C ILE A 260 12.45 -1.06 -5.29
N ASN A 261 11.70 -1.46 -4.27
CA ASN A 261 12.20 -1.69 -2.92
C ASN A 261 13.10 -2.92 -2.81
N GLN A 262 14.13 -2.80 -1.96
CA GLN A 262 14.84 -3.95 -1.42
C GLN A 262 14.24 -4.38 -0.08
N TYR A 263 14.06 -5.69 0.07
CA TYR A 263 13.52 -6.30 1.27
C TYR A 263 14.60 -7.14 1.94
N GLN A 264 14.91 -6.82 3.18
CA GLN A 264 15.78 -7.63 4.03
C GLN A 264 14.94 -8.52 4.93
N GLN A 265 15.45 -9.71 5.26
CA GLN A 265 14.86 -10.51 6.33
C GLN A 265 14.99 -9.76 7.66
N PRO A 266 13.95 -9.79 8.53
CA PRO A 266 14.05 -9.15 9.83
C PRO A 266 15.19 -9.78 10.64
N SER A 267 15.86 -8.97 11.46
CA SER A 267 16.78 -9.49 12.48
C SER A 267 15.99 -10.40 13.42
N GLY A 268 16.38 -11.67 13.49
CA GLY A 268 15.71 -12.64 14.37
C GLY A 268 15.75 -12.22 15.83
N THR A 269 14.77 -12.68 16.63
CA THR A 269 14.83 -12.47 18.08
C THR A 269 15.85 -13.41 18.72
N ARG A 270 16.64 -12.89 19.66
CA ARG A 270 17.60 -13.70 20.44
C ARG A 270 16.89 -14.57 21.49
N PHE A 271 15.75 -14.11 22.04
CA PHE A 271 15.00 -14.79 23.10
C PHE A 271 13.50 -14.73 22.85
N GLY A 272 12.78 -15.84 23.05
CA GLY A 272 11.33 -15.92 22.85
C GLY A 272 10.49 -15.08 23.82
N ALA A 273 11.07 -14.61 24.93
CA ALA A 273 10.42 -13.74 25.90
C ALA A 273 10.45 -12.25 25.53
N ASN A 274 11.24 -11.85 24.52
CA ASN A 274 11.18 -10.49 23.99
C ASN A 274 9.87 -10.37 23.21
N ALA A 275 8.94 -9.54 23.70
CA ALA A 275 7.73 -9.22 22.96
C ALA A 275 8.12 -8.64 21.60
N ILE A 276 7.61 -9.24 20.53
CA ILE A 276 7.81 -8.77 19.16
C ILE A 276 6.59 -7.92 18.79
N PHE A 277 6.72 -6.60 18.90
CA PHE A 277 5.72 -5.67 18.41
C PHE A 277 6.02 -5.35 16.93
N ASN A 278 5.27 -5.96 16.02
CA ASN A 278 5.40 -5.73 14.58
C ASN A 278 4.08 -5.24 13.99
N GLY A 279 4.14 -4.23 13.13
CA GLY A 279 3.03 -3.85 12.25
C GLY A 279 3.02 -4.62 10.93
N GLU A 280 1.94 -4.47 10.16
CA GLU A 280 1.91 -4.94 8.77
C GLU A 280 2.79 -4.02 7.91
N ASN A 281 3.74 -4.60 7.17
CA ASN A 281 4.54 -3.84 6.22
C ASN A 281 3.67 -3.36 5.05
N ARG A 282 3.91 -2.12 4.60
CA ARG A 282 3.32 -1.61 3.35
C ARG A 282 3.62 -2.57 2.20
N ARG A 283 2.59 -2.89 1.42
CA ARG A 283 2.74 -3.78 0.27
C ARG A 283 3.64 -3.13 -0.80
N GLY A 284 4.47 -3.94 -1.46
CA GLY A 284 5.46 -3.44 -2.42
C GLY A 284 4.90 -2.97 -3.77
N GLY A 285 5.52 -1.98 -4.38
CA GLY A 285 5.11 -1.41 -5.66
C GLY A 285 4.29 -0.12 -5.51
N ALA A 286 3.59 0.27 -6.57
CA ALA A 286 2.79 1.49 -6.60
C ALA A 286 1.40 1.24 -6.00
N ASN A 287 1.06 1.99 -4.95
CA ASN A 287 -0.28 2.09 -4.41
C ASN A 287 -1.00 3.26 -5.08
N ILE A 288 -2.08 2.97 -5.80
CA ILE A 288 -2.79 3.96 -6.61
C ILE A 288 -4.21 4.09 -6.06
N CYS A 289 -4.56 5.30 -5.64
CA CYS A 289 -5.87 5.63 -5.09
C CYS A 289 -6.83 6.09 -6.20
N TYR A 290 -8.09 5.70 -6.10
CA TYR A 290 -9.12 6.06 -7.07
C TYR A 290 -10.51 6.11 -6.46
N LEU A 291 -11.36 6.98 -7.01
CA LEU A 291 -12.77 7.05 -6.69
C LEU A 291 -13.56 6.31 -7.75
N ILE A 292 -14.48 5.44 -7.34
CA ILE A 292 -15.51 4.91 -8.23
C ILE A 292 -16.89 5.07 -7.61
N ASN A 293 -17.81 5.59 -8.42
CA ASN A 293 -19.24 5.62 -8.11
C ASN A 293 -20.02 4.93 -9.23
N LYS A 294 -20.68 3.82 -8.89
CA LYS A 294 -21.55 3.12 -9.81
C LYS A 294 -22.81 3.94 -10.09
N PRO A 295 -23.27 4.03 -11.35
CA PRO A 295 -24.54 4.67 -11.66
C PRO A 295 -25.70 3.92 -10.98
N ASP A 296 -26.70 4.66 -10.51
CA ASP A 296 -27.91 4.08 -9.92
C ASP A 296 -28.60 3.14 -10.91
N LYS A 297 -28.88 1.90 -10.46
CA LYS A 297 -29.56 0.88 -11.28
C LYS A 297 -30.88 1.39 -11.89
N LYS A 298 -31.60 2.30 -11.22
CA LYS A 298 -32.85 2.91 -11.71
C LYS A 298 -32.69 3.81 -12.96
N LYS A 299 -31.49 4.36 -13.20
CA LYS A 299 -31.21 5.20 -14.40
C LYS A 299 -30.83 4.38 -15.63
N GLN A 300 -30.51 3.09 -15.48
CA GLN A 300 -30.19 2.21 -16.62
C GLN A 300 -31.43 1.64 -17.33
N GLU A 301 -32.55 1.44 -16.61
CA GLU A 301 -33.80 0.97 -17.24
C GLU A 301 -34.47 2.05 -18.11
N SER A 302 -34.30 3.33 -17.77
CA SER A 302 -34.92 4.45 -18.51
C SER A 302 -34.12 4.91 -19.75
N LYS A 303 -32.88 4.44 -19.94
CA LYS A 303 -32.01 4.81 -21.08
C LYS A 303 -31.85 3.71 -22.14
N LYS A 304 -32.47 2.53 -22.00
CA LYS A 304 -32.57 1.57 -23.11
C LYS A 304 -33.64 2.04 -24.12
N LYS A 305 -33.35 3.11 -24.85
CA LYS A 305 -33.99 3.38 -26.15
C LYS A 305 -33.21 2.64 -27.22
N GLU A 306 -33.94 1.98 -28.11
CA GLU A 306 -33.41 1.19 -29.23
C GLU A 306 -32.47 2.05 -30.09
N GLY A 307 -31.19 1.67 -30.17
CA GLY A 307 -30.26 2.18 -31.18
C GLY A 307 -28.86 2.62 -30.73
N GLU A 308 -28.54 2.70 -29.44
CA GLU A 308 -27.20 3.12 -28.99
C GLU A 308 -26.29 1.94 -28.61
N SER A 309 -25.04 2.03 -29.10
CA SER A 309 -23.85 1.22 -28.82
C SER A 309 -23.86 0.52 -27.46
N GLU A 310 -23.50 -0.77 -27.43
CA GLU A 310 -23.26 -1.54 -26.20
C GLU A 310 -22.42 -0.72 -25.21
N SER A 311 -23.05 -0.23 -24.13
CA SER A 311 -22.34 0.47 -23.06
C SER A 311 -21.27 -0.47 -22.49
N ALA A 312 -20.03 0.01 -22.35
CA ALA A 312 -18.94 -0.83 -21.87
C ALA A 312 -19.27 -1.47 -20.51
N PRO A 313 -18.94 -2.76 -20.29
CA PRO A 313 -19.36 -3.47 -19.09
C PRO A 313 -18.78 -2.85 -17.82
N LEU A 314 -19.66 -2.44 -16.90
CA LEU A 314 -19.32 -1.84 -15.59
C LEU A 314 -18.88 -2.88 -14.54
N ASP A 315 -18.66 -4.13 -14.94
CA ASP A 315 -18.28 -5.23 -14.05
C ASP A 315 -16.78 -5.25 -13.73
N SER A 316 -15.99 -4.48 -14.48
CA SER A 316 -14.55 -4.40 -14.30
C SER A 316 -14.00 -3.00 -14.43
N ILE A 317 -12.89 -2.78 -13.74
CA ILE A 317 -12.04 -1.60 -13.86
C ILE A 317 -10.74 -2.02 -14.52
N LYS A 318 -10.18 -1.16 -15.37
CA LYS A 318 -8.89 -1.40 -16.00
C LYS A 318 -7.96 -0.24 -15.72
N LEU A 319 -6.77 -0.56 -15.22
CA LEU A 319 -5.65 0.35 -15.10
C LEU A 319 -4.60 -0.05 -16.14
N GLN A 320 -4.37 0.83 -17.09
CA GLN A 320 -3.35 0.69 -18.14
C GLN A 320 -2.14 1.54 -17.76
N VAL A 321 -0.95 0.97 -17.93
CA VAL A 321 0.32 1.66 -17.67
C VAL A 321 1.07 1.81 -18.98
N TYR A 322 1.48 3.04 -19.27
CA TYR A 322 2.26 3.38 -20.46
C TYR A 322 3.66 3.84 -20.06
N SER A 323 4.65 3.46 -20.87
CA SER A 323 6.03 3.96 -20.74
C SER A 323 6.12 5.44 -21.10
N ALA A 324 7.28 6.07 -20.85
CA ALA A 324 7.54 7.45 -21.24
C ALA A 324 7.39 7.69 -22.75
N GLU A 325 7.62 6.65 -23.57
CA GLU A 325 7.45 6.68 -25.04
C GLU A 325 5.99 6.45 -25.49
N GLY A 326 5.05 6.31 -24.54
CA GLY A 326 3.63 6.07 -24.85
C GLY A 326 3.29 4.63 -25.22
N THR A 327 4.19 3.67 -24.98
CA THR A 327 3.92 2.25 -25.24
C THR A 327 3.14 1.64 -24.08
N LEU A 328 2.03 0.94 -24.36
CA LEU A 328 1.28 0.20 -23.35
C LEU A 328 2.11 -0.99 -22.83
N ILE A 329 2.56 -0.93 -21.58
CA ILE A 329 3.41 -1.96 -20.98
C ILE A 329 2.65 -2.89 -20.04
N ARG A 330 1.50 -2.49 -19.49
CA ARG A 330 0.76 -3.30 -18.51
C ARG A 330 -0.72 -2.97 -18.52
N THR A 331 -1.57 -4.01 -18.42
CA THR A 331 -2.99 -3.84 -18.09
C THR A 331 -3.38 -4.63 -16.84
N LEU A 332 -3.91 -3.93 -15.85
CA LEU A 332 -4.45 -4.51 -14.62
C LEU A 332 -5.97 -4.42 -14.64
N THR A 333 -6.63 -5.57 -14.80
CA THR A 333 -8.09 -5.67 -14.74
C THR A 333 -8.52 -6.19 -13.37
N ARG A 334 -9.43 -5.48 -12.70
CA ARG A 334 -10.05 -5.91 -11.44
C ARG A 334 -11.56 -5.87 -11.57
N LYS A 335 -12.25 -6.68 -10.77
CA LYS A 335 -13.71 -6.56 -10.62
C LYS A 335 -14.02 -5.20 -10.01
N THR A 336 -15.12 -4.59 -10.45
CA THR A 336 -15.60 -3.34 -9.87
C THR A 336 -15.89 -3.53 -8.38
N PRO A 337 -15.45 -2.61 -7.50
CA PRO A 337 -15.74 -2.69 -6.08
C PRO A 337 -17.25 -2.73 -5.77
N GLU A 338 -17.60 -3.45 -4.71
CA GLU A 338 -19.00 -3.56 -4.27
C GLU A 338 -19.54 -2.25 -3.70
N LYS A 339 -18.69 -1.46 -3.06
CA LYS A 339 -19.06 -0.16 -2.48
C LYS A 339 -18.57 0.98 -3.37
N ASN A 340 -19.37 2.04 -3.44
CA ASN A 340 -18.95 3.31 -4.01
C ASN A 340 -17.94 4.00 -3.07
N GLY A 341 -17.12 4.91 -3.60
CA GLY A 341 -16.14 5.69 -2.83
C GLY A 341 -14.70 5.42 -3.23
N LEU A 342 -13.79 5.66 -2.29
CA LEU A 342 -12.34 5.56 -2.47
C LEU A 342 -11.87 4.10 -2.37
N HIS A 343 -11.01 3.71 -3.29
CA HIS A 343 -10.42 2.38 -3.39
C HIS A 343 -8.94 2.48 -3.77
N LYS A 344 -8.20 1.39 -3.56
CA LYS A 344 -6.79 1.27 -3.92
C LYS A 344 -6.58 0.14 -4.92
N ILE A 345 -5.72 0.36 -5.91
CA ILE A 345 -5.22 -0.67 -6.82
C ILE A 345 -3.69 -0.67 -6.77
N GLN A 346 -3.11 -1.86 -6.85
CA GLN A 346 -1.67 -2.04 -6.72
C GLN A 346 -1.05 -2.44 -8.05
N TRP A 347 -0.04 -1.69 -8.48
CA TRP A 347 0.84 -2.07 -9.58
C TRP A 347 2.21 -2.47 -9.03
N TYR A 348 2.55 -3.75 -9.18
CA TYR A 348 3.83 -4.32 -8.71
C TYR A 348 5.05 -3.90 -9.54
N LEU A 349 4.98 -2.76 -10.24
CA LEU A 349 6.05 -2.19 -11.05
C LEU A 349 6.58 -3.17 -12.10
N ASN A 350 5.68 -4.00 -12.66
CA ASN A 350 6.02 -4.97 -13.70
C ASN A 350 5.34 -4.65 -15.02
N GLU A 351 5.99 -5.04 -16.10
CA GLU A 351 5.40 -5.05 -17.43
C GLU A 351 4.53 -6.30 -17.64
N LYS A 352 3.87 -6.37 -18.79
CA LYS A 352 3.30 -7.57 -19.35
C LYS A 352 4.42 -8.60 -19.56
N GLY A 353 4.32 -9.70 -18.83
CA GLY A 353 5.19 -10.85 -18.99
C GLY A 353 4.64 -11.87 -19.97
N VAL A 354 5.26 -13.04 -19.94
CA VAL A 354 4.82 -14.24 -20.66
C VAL A 354 4.05 -15.17 -19.74
N ALA A 355 3.26 -16.08 -20.31
CA ALA A 355 2.74 -17.21 -19.54
C ALA A 355 3.91 -18.04 -19.00
N ARG A 356 3.74 -18.66 -17.82
CA ARG A 356 4.74 -19.55 -17.24
C ARG A 356 4.41 -21.00 -17.56
N PRO A 357 5.42 -21.85 -17.81
CA PRO A 357 5.19 -23.25 -18.08
C PRO A 357 4.61 -23.91 -16.83
N SER A 358 3.58 -24.72 -16.98
CA SER A 358 2.94 -25.43 -15.89
C SER A 358 2.56 -26.84 -16.33
N ARG A 359 2.78 -27.80 -15.45
CA ARG A 359 2.35 -29.19 -15.61
C ARG A 359 0.83 -29.35 -15.52
N SER A 360 0.14 -28.47 -14.79
CA SER A 360 -1.30 -28.55 -14.60
C SER A 360 -2.08 -27.76 -15.66
N ASN A 361 -3.29 -28.22 -15.96
CA ASN A 361 -4.28 -27.51 -16.79
C ASN A 361 -5.20 -26.61 -15.96
N ARG A 362 -4.82 -26.25 -14.73
CA ARG A 362 -5.61 -25.28 -13.95
C ARG A 362 -5.64 -23.98 -14.76
N GLY A 363 -6.81 -23.66 -15.30
CA GLY A 363 -7.02 -22.43 -16.05
C GLY A 363 -6.47 -21.26 -15.26
N ARG A 364 -5.77 -20.36 -15.96
CA ARG A 364 -5.23 -19.17 -15.33
C ARG A 364 -6.39 -18.40 -14.71
N ARG A 365 -6.36 -18.17 -13.38
CA ARG A 365 -7.22 -17.14 -12.76
C ARG A 365 -6.94 -15.85 -13.53
N GLY A 366 -7.96 -15.32 -14.20
CA GLY A 366 -7.81 -14.33 -15.27
C GLY A 366 -6.90 -13.14 -14.95
N GLY A 367 -6.43 -12.48 -16.00
CA GLY A 367 -5.54 -11.32 -15.91
C GLY A 367 -4.16 -11.54 -16.54
N GLU A 368 -3.56 -10.44 -16.92
CA GLU A 368 -2.31 -10.40 -17.67
C GLU A 368 -1.12 -10.87 -16.80
N PRO A 369 -0.19 -11.71 -17.32
CA PRO A 369 1.05 -12.07 -16.61
C PRO A 369 1.91 -10.88 -16.29
N GLY A 370 2.41 -10.83 -15.05
CA GLY A 370 3.47 -9.88 -14.68
C GLY A 370 4.82 -10.40 -15.15
N GLY A 371 5.59 -9.51 -15.76
CA GLY A 371 6.89 -9.77 -16.35
C GLY A 371 8.06 -9.18 -15.59
N VAL A 372 9.06 -8.70 -16.34
CA VAL A 372 10.21 -7.95 -15.83
C VAL A 372 9.74 -6.68 -15.11
N THR A 373 10.43 -6.34 -14.03
CA THR A 373 10.25 -5.06 -13.33
C THR A 373 10.63 -3.92 -14.26
N VAL A 374 9.86 -2.84 -14.26
CA VAL A 374 10.17 -1.63 -15.03
C VAL A 374 11.46 -0.97 -14.54
N LEU A 375 12.06 -0.13 -15.37
CA LEU A 375 13.19 0.71 -14.98
C LEU A 375 12.70 1.96 -14.23
N PRO A 376 13.56 2.64 -13.44
CA PRO A 376 13.24 3.95 -12.91
C PRO A 376 12.89 4.93 -14.04
N GLY A 377 11.86 5.74 -13.84
CA GLY A 377 11.35 6.68 -14.83
C GLY A 377 9.90 7.09 -14.56
N LYS A 378 9.36 7.93 -15.44
CA LYS A 378 7.99 8.43 -15.37
C LYS A 378 7.06 7.57 -16.23
N TYR A 379 5.92 7.18 -15.66
CA TYR A 379 4.92 6.32 -16.31
C TYR A 379 3.56 6.98 -16.30
N MET A 380 2.79 6.82 -17.38
CA MET A 380 1.40 7.29 -17.42
C MET A 380 0.47 6.17 -16.98
N LEU A 381 -0.39 6.49 -16.01
CA LEU A 381 -1.48 5.66 -15.55
C LEU A 381 -2.78 6.13 -16.19
N LYS A 382 -3.46 5.24 -16.89
CA LYS A 382 -4.79 5.50 -17.47
C LYS A 382 -5.78 4.51 -16.91
N MET A 383 -6.82 5.00 -16.27
CA MET A 383 -7.87 4.17 -15.72
C MET A 383 -9.16 4.33 -16.50
N THR A 384 -9.87 3.22 -16.71
CA THR A 384 -11.13 3.18 -17.41
C THR A 384 -12.19 2.44 -16.61
N PHE A 385 -13.38 3.01 -16.53
CA PHE A 385 -14.56 2.41 -15.89
C PHE A 385 -15.81 2.75 -16.72
N GLY A 386 -16.37 1.75 -17.41
CA GLY A 386 -17.39 2.01 -18.44
C GLY A 386 -16.82 2.92 -19.53
N ASP A 387 -17.52 4.01 -19.81
CA ASP A 387 -17.10 5.03 -20.78
C ASP A 387 -16.23 6.14 -20.15
N GLN A 388 -16.02 6.08 -18.83
CA GLN A 388 -15.22 7.06 -18.10
C GLN A 388 -13.74 6.72 -18.18
N VAL A 389 -12.93 7.74 -18.39
CA VAL A 389 -11.47 7.65 -18.48
C VAL A 389 -10.86 8.75 -17.64
N ASP A 390 -9.85 8.40 -16.85
CA ASP A 390 -9.01 9.38 -16.16
C ASP A 390 -7.54 8.95 -16.24
N SER A 391 -6.62 9.91 -16.13
CA SER A 391 -5.19 9.63 -16.26
C SER A 391 -4.34 10.53 -15.40
N THR A 392 -3.24 9.99 -14.88
CA THR A 392 -2.20 10.71 -14.14
C THR A 392 -0.83 10.11 -14.45
N PHE A 393 0.23 10.69 -13.89
CA PHE A 393 1.59 10.17 -13.97
C PHE A 393 2.05 9.63 -12.62
N ILE A 394 2.98 8.68 -12.67
CA ILE A 394 3.69 8.18 -11.51
C ILE A 394 5.18 8.17 -11.78
N ASP A 395 5.95 8.65 -10.81
CA ASP A 395 7.40 8.52 -10.81
C ASP A 395 7.81 7.22 -10.14
N VAL A 396 8.61 6.42 -10.84
CA VAL A 396 9.20 5.19 -10.34
C VAL A 396 10.67 5.42 -10.09
N ALA A 397 11.12 5.21 -8.87
CA ALA A 397 12.51 5.32 -8.45
C ALA A 397 13.04 3.98 -7.94
N TYR A 398 14.36 3.86 -7.85
CA TYR A 398 14.98 2.77 -7.11
C TYR A 398 15.03 3.10 -5.60
N ASP A 399 15.13 2.08 -4.76
CA ASP A 399 15.28 2.25 -3.31
C ASP A 399 16.41 3.26 -2.98
N PRO A 400 16.11 4.41 -2.35
CA PRO A 400 17.10 5.47 -2.13
C PRO A 400 18.17 5.10 -1.11
N ARG A 401 17.99 3.98 -0.39
CA ARG A 401 18.96 3.47 0.59
C ARG A 401 20.09 2.66 -0.04
N VAL A 402 19.98 2.35 -1.34
CA VAL A 402 20.93 1.50 -2.07
C VAL A 402 21.38 2.23 -3.34
N GLU A 403 22.68 2.40 -3.49
CA GLU A 403 23.25 2.97 -4.71
C GLU A 403 23.20 1.94 -5.84
N MET A 404 22.33 2.18 -6.84
CA MET A 404 22.17 1.31 -8.00
C MET A 404 22.25 2.11 -9.30
N PRO A 405 23.39 2.04 -10.02
CA PRO A 405 23.56 2.73 -11.29
C PRO A 405 22.53 2.27 -12.33
N TYR A 406 21.98 3.22 -13.10
CA TYR A 406 20.96 2.94 -14.12
C TYR A 406 21.40 1.87 -15.13
N GLU A 407 22.67 1.90 -15.54
CA GLU A 407 23.28 0.94 -16.46
C GLU A 407 23.30 -0.51 -15.92
N VAL A 408 23.37 -0.70 -14.59
CA VAL A 408 23.23 -2.02 -13.96
C VAL A 408 21.79 -2.51 -14.09
N LEU A 409 20.82 -1.64 -13.78
CA LEU A 409 19.40 -1.96 -13.89
C LEU A 409 19.03 -2.28 -15.34
N ARG A 410 19.55 -1.52 -16.31
CA ARG A 410 19.36 -1.76 -17.74
C ARG A 410 19.89 -3.12 -18.17
N ALA A 411 21.13 -3.45 -17.82
CA ALA A 411 21.72 -4.74 -18.17
C ALA A 411 20.95 -5.93 -17.55
N LYS A 412 20.49 -5.79 -16.29
CA LYS A 412 19.60 -6.79 -15.65
C LYS A 412 18.28 -6.92 -16.40
N TYR A 413 17.67 -5.80 -16.78
CA TYR A 413 16.41 -5.77 -17.52
C TYR A 413 16.53 -6.52 -18.85
N ASP A 414 17.56 -6.23 -19.65
CA ASP A 414 17.76 -6.83 -20.97
C ASP A 414 17.94 -8.36 -20.87
N MET A 415 18.74 -8.85 -19.91
CA MET A 415 18.89 -10.30 -19.66
C MET A 415 17.60 -10.96 -19.16
N LEU A 416 16.81 -10.26 -18.35
CA LEU A 416 15.52 -10.79 -17.90
C LEU A 416 14.50 -10.87 -19.04
N LYS A 417 14.51 -9.91 -19.97
CA LYS A 417 13.68 -9.94 -21.18
C LYS A 417 14.06 -11.10 -22.10
N GLU A 418 15.34 -11.36 -22.26
CA GLU A 418 15.81 -12.55 -22.97
C GLU A 418 15.27 -13.84 -22.33
N LEU A 419 15.37 -13.96 -21.00
CA LEU A 419 14.83 -15.12 -20.28
C LEU A 419 13.31 -15.25 -20.35
N GLU A 420 12.57 -14.15 -20.46
CA GLU A 420 11.13 -14.19 -20.75
C GLU A 420 10.85 -14.82 -22.11
N GLY A 421 11.61 -14.47 -23.15
CA GLY A 421 11.50 -15.10 -24.47
C GLY A 421 11.70 -16.61 -24.39
N VAL A 422 12.76 -17.06 -23.70
CA VAL A 422 13.04 -18.49 -23.51
C VAL A 422 11.92 -19.18 -22.70
N THR A 423 11.37 -18.49 -21.69
CA THR A 423 10.25 -19.00 -20.89
C THR A 423 8.97 -19.14 -21.71
N SER A 424 8.73 -18.25 -22.68
CA SER A 424 7.60 -18.35 -23.60
C SER A 424 7.67 -19.63 -24.42
N VAL A 425 8.82 -19.91 -25.03
CA VAL A 425 9.03 -21.14 -25.84
C VAL A 425 8.79 -22.40 -25.01
N ALA A 426 9.33 -22.44 -23.78
CA ALA A 426 9.08 -23.55 -22.87
C ALA A 426 7.59 -23.71 -22.51
N THR A 427 6.87 -22.60 -22.40
CA THR A 427 5.43 -22.60 -22.12
C THR A 427 4.62 -23.13 -23.29
N ASP A 428 4.96 -22.74 -24.51
CA ASP A 428 4.30 -23.20 -25.73
C ASP A 428 4.49 -24.72 -25.90
N ALA A 429 5.71 -25.22 -25.69
CA ALA A 429 6.00 -26.65 -25.68
C ALA A 429 5.18 -27.39 -24.61
N ALA A 430 5.14 -26.88 -23.37
CA ALA A 430 4.34 -27.47 -22.30
C ALA A 430 2.85 -27.51 -22.64
N ASN A 431 2.31 -26.43 -23.20
CA ASN A 431 0.90 -26.34 -23.59
C ASN A 431 0.57 -27.31 -24.72
N LYS A 432 1.46 -27.44 -25.72
CA LYS A 432 1.29 -28.41 -26.81
C LYS A 432 1.24 -29.85 -26.29
N LEU A 433 2.17 -30.23 -25.41
CA LEU A 433 2.18 -31.55 -24.77
C LEU A 433 0.91 -31.82 -23.95
N LYS A 434 0.44 -30.83 -23.17
CA LYS A 434 -0.79 -30.96 -22.39
C LYS A 434 -2.05 -31.08 -23.26
N SER A 435 -2.11 -30.34 -24.37
CA SER A 435 -3.19 -30.48 -25.34
C SER A 435 -3.19 -31.87 -25.97
N SER A 436 -2.02 -32.40 -26.33
CA SER A 436 -1.87 -33.78 -26.81
C SER A 436 -2.31 -34.81 -25.77
N LEU A 437 -1.94 -34.65 -24.50
CA LEU A 437 -2.45 -35.53 -23.42
C LEU A 437 -3.97 -35.44 -23.27
N LYS A 438 -4.57 -34.27 -23.46
CA LYS A 438 -6.03 -34.12 -23.41
C LYS A 438 -6.69 -34.90 -24.56
N ILE A 439 -6.16 -34.77 -25.78
CA ILE A 439 -6.63 -35.51 -26.96
C ILE A 439 -6.52 -37.00 -26.73
N LEU A 440 -5.34 -37.47 -26.30
CA LEU A 440 -5.12 -38.88 -25.95
C LEU A 440 -6.21 -39.35 -24.97
N ASN A 441 -6.34 -38.70 -23.81
CA ASN A 441 -7.29 -39.15 -22.79
C ASN A 441 -8.75 -39.11 -23.27
N ASP A 442 -9.11 -38.20 -24.19
CA ASP A 442 -10.45 -38.16 -24.81
C ASP A 442 -10.71 -39.40 -25.68
N TYR A 443 -9.81 -39.69 -26.61
CA TYR A 443 -9.94 -40.85 -27.49
C TYR A 443 -9.91 -42.18 -26.73
N LYS A 444 -9.06 -42.28 -25.70
CA LYS A 444 -9.07 -43.46 -24.82
C LYS A 444 -10.45 -43.70 -24.22
N LYS A 445 -11.11 -42.66 -23.70
CA LYS A 445 -12.45 -42.79 -23.12
C LYS A 445 -13.49 -43.18 -24.16
N ARG A 446 -13.39 -42.67 -25.39
CA ARG A 446 -14.30 -43.04 -26.49
C ARG A 446 -14.14 -44.51 -26.87
N ILE A 447 -12.91 -44.97 -27.04
CA ILE A 447 -12.61 -46.37 -27.35
C ILE A 447 -13.08 -47.30 -26.22
N GLU A 448 -12.87 -46.92 -24.96
CA GLU A 448 -13.33 -47.70 -23.80
C GLU A 448 -14.87 -47.77 -23.67
N ALA A 449 -15.62 -46.92 -24.37
CA ALA A 449 -17.08 -46.91 -24.37
C ALA A 449 -17.72 -47.76 -25.49
N GLU A 450 -16.93 -48.25 -26.45
CA GLU A 450 -17.39 -49.14 -27.52
C GLU A 450 -17.55 -50.58 -27.04
N GLU A 451 -18.50 -51.32 -27.62
CA GLU A 451 -18.79 -52.71 -27.26
C GLU A 451 -17.67 -53.67 -27.75
N ASP A 452 -17.10 -53.40 -28.92
CA ASP A 452 -16.02 -54.19 -29.54
C ASP A 452 -14.61 -53.70 -29.18
N LYS A 453 -14.36 -53.42 -27.90
CA LYS A 453 -13.06 -52.88 -27.41
C LYS A 453 -11.83 -53.71 -27.81
N GLU A 454 -12.00 -55.02 -28.03
CA GLU A 454 -10.93 -55.95 -28.40
C GLU A 454 -10.32 -55.62 -29.77
N THR A 455 -11.08 -55.00 -30.67
CA THR A 455 -10.59 -54.57 -32.00
C THR A 455 -9.60 -53.41 -31.92
N TYR A 456 -9.56 -52.68 -30.80
CA TYR A 456 -8.72 -51.49 -30.60
C TYR A 456 -7.52 -51.74 -29.67
N GLU A 457 -7.22 -52.99 -29.29
CA GLU A 457 -6.14 -53.29 -28.33
C GLU A 457 -4.76 -52.75 -28.76
N GLU A 458 -4.38 -52.92 -30.03
CA GLU A 458 -3.11 -52.42 -30.55
C GLU A 458 -3.03 -50.88 -30.52
N LEU A 459 -4.15 -50.22 -30.81
CA LEU A 459 -4.23 -48.76 -30.71
C LEU A 459 -4.14 -48.28 -29.25
N LEU A 460 -4.75 -49.01 -28.30
CA LEU A 460 -4.64 -48.72 -26.87
C LEU A 460 -3.21 -48.92 -26.34
N LYS A 461 -2.46 -49.90 -26.86
CA LYS A 461 -1.03 -50.07 -26.57
C LYS A 461 -0.22 -48.88 -27.09
N LYS A 462 -0.39 -48.49 -28.37
CA LYS A 462 0.27 -47.29 -28.93
C LYS A 462 -0.07 -46.03 -28.14
N HIS A 463 -1.35 -45.85 -27.82
CA HIS A 463 -1.83 -44.75 -26.99
C HIS A 463 -1.08 -44.66 -25.65
N LYS A 464 -0.90 -45.79 -24.95
CA LYS A 464 -0.16 -45.84 -23.69
C LYS A 464 1.29 -45.42 -23.88
N VAL A 465 1.95 -45.90 -24.93
CA VAL A 465 3.34 -45.52 -25.27
C VAL A 465 3.45 -44.01 -25.48
N LEU A 466 2.60 -43.41 -26.33
CA LEU A 466 2.62 -41.97 -26.60
C LEU A 466 2.36 -41.15 -25.33
N LYS A 467 1.40 -41.59 -24.50
CA LYS A 467 1.11 -40.96 -23.22
C LYS A 467 2.32 -41.01 -22.28
N ASP A 468 2.99 -42.14 -22.18
CA ASP A 468 4.19 -42.32 -21.37
C ASP A 468 5.35 -41.47 -21.91
N THR A 469 5.54 -41.39 -23.23
CA THR A 469 6.52 -40.51 -23.89
C THR A 469 6.27 -39.03 -23.55
N ILE A 470 5.02 -38.55 -23.67
CA ILE A 470 4.69 -37.17 -23.29
C ILE A 470 4.93 -36.93 -21.79
N ASN A 471 4.59 -37.90 -20.93
CA ASN A 471 4.87 -37.79 -19.50
C ASN A 471 6.37 -37.73 -19.21
N VAL A 472 7.22 -38.45 -19.95
CA VAL A 472 8.68 -38.34 -19.86
C VAL A 472 9.15 -36.93 -20.22
N PHE A 473 8.62 -36.32 -21.29
CA PHE A 473 8.96 -34.93 -21.63
C PHE A 473 8.52 -33.94 -20.55
N LEU A 474 7.33 -34.12 -19.97
CA LEU A 474 6.86 -33.31 -18.85
C LEU A 474 7.71 -33.53 -17.58
N ASP A 475 8.18 -34.74 -17.33
CA ASP A 475 9.10 -35.07 -16.23
C ASP A 475 10.48 -34.44 -16.45
N GLU A 476 11.00 -34.39 -17.68
CA GLU A 476 12.26 -33.69 -17.98
C GLU A 476 12.11 -32.16 -17.88
N MET A 477 10.93 -31.63 -18.23
CA MET A 477 10.63 -30.20 -18.12
C MET A 477 10.48 -29.75 -16.67
N PHE A 478 9.63 -30.41 -15.90
CA PHE A 478 9.20 -29.98 -14.55
C PHE A 478 9.84 -30.77 -13.42
N GLY A 479 10.42 -31.92 -13.72
CA GLY A 479 10.82 -32.92 -12.74
C GLY A 479 9.66 -33.88 -12.43
N LYS A 480 10.00 -35.08 -11.92
CA LYS A 480 9.01 -36.09 -11.53
C LYS A 480 8.15 -35.61 -10.37
N GLU A 481 6.84 -35.86 -10.45
CA GLU A 481 5.91 -35.59 -9.35
C GLU A 481 6.25 -36.46 -8.14
N ASN A 482 6.44 -35.80 -6.99
CA ASN A 482 6.59 -36.50 -5.73
C ASN A 482 5.24 -36.55 -5.00
N LYS A 483 4.74 -37.77 -4.75
CA LYS A 483 3.51 -38.00 -3.97
C LYS A 483 3.77 -38.14 -2.46
N LYS A 484 5.03 -38.15 -2.02
CA LYS A 484 5.38 -38.24 -0.59
C LYS A 484 5.23 -36.89 0.10
N GLN A 485 4.70 -36.89 1.32
CA GLN A 485 4.60 -35.71 2.18
C GLN A 485 6.00 -35.28 2.65
N GLY A 486 6.37 -34.00 2.48
CA GLY A 486 7.66 -33.44 2.90
C GLY A 486 8.58 -32.98 1.75
N PHE A 487 9.78 -32.49 2.09
CA PHE A 487 10.78 -32.06 1.11
C PHE A 487 11.41 -33.28 0.43
N ALA A 488 11.30 -33.37 -0.89
CA ALA A 488 12.02 -34.37 -1.67
C ALA A 488 13.02 -33.71 -2.61
N ARG A 489 14.22 -34.29 -2.66
CA ARG A 489 15.29 -33.87 -3.57
C ARG A 489 15.17 -34.67 -4.86
N GLN A 490 15.10 -34.00 -6.00
CA GLN A 490 15.22 -34.66 -7.30
C GLN A 490 16.70 -34.95 -7.58
N LYS A 491 16.99 -36.13 -8.15
CA LYS A 491 18.37 -36.57 -8.46
C LYS A 491 19.02 -35.68 -9.53
N THR A 492 18.22 -35.13 -10.44
CA THR A 492 18.67 -34.24 -11.52
C THR A 492 17.77 -32.99 -11.58
N PRO A 493 18.33 -31.78 -11.76
CA PRO A 493 17.52 -30.59 -11.94
C PRO A 493 16.75 -30.63 -13.26
N SER A 494 15.46 -30.25 -13.21
CA SER A 494 14.61 -30.15 -14.38
C SER A 494 14.94 -28.93 -15.25
N THR A 495 14.47 -28.92 -16.50
CA THR A 495 14.72 -27.81 -17.44
C THR A 495 14.24 -26.47 -16.89
N ILE A 496 13.05 -26.43 -16.27
CA ILE A 496 12.52 -25.21 -15.65
C ILE A 496 13.35 -24.76 -14.44
N SER A 497 14.00 -25.69 -13.73
CA SER A 497 14.90 -25.35 -12.61
C SER A 497 16.10 -24.51 -13.08
N TYR A 498 16.65 -24.80 -14.26
CA TYR A 498 17.73 -23.99 -14.85
C TYR A 498 17.26 -22.58 -15.21
N LEU A 499 16.09 -22.45 -15.85
CA LEU A 499 15.50 -21.14 -16.16
C LEU A 499 15.22 -20.33 -14.89
N TYR A 500 14.68 -20.97 -13.87
CA TYR A 500 14.43 -20.35 -12.57
C TYR A 500 15.73 -19.89 -11.90
N THR A 501 16.77 -20.72 -11.93
CA THR A 501 18.08 -20.40 -11.36
C THR A 501 18.70 -19.19 -12.08
N ALA A 502 18.73 -19.19 -13.40
CA ALA A 502 19.23 -18.06 -14.18
C ALA A 502 18.46 -16.77 -13.85
N SER A 503 17.12 -16.82 -13.87
CA SER A 503 16.28 -15.67 -13.54
C SER A 503 16.51 -15.15 -12.11
N ARG A 504 16.64 -16.06 -11.13
CA ARG A 504 16.90 -15.70 -9.73
C ARG A 504 18.24 -14.98 -9.58
N TYR A 505 19.30 -15.52 -10.17
CA TYR A 505 20.64 -14.94 -10.07
C TYR A 505 20.73 -13.57 -10.76
N VAL A 506 20.06 -13.39 -11.91
CA VAL A 506 20.02 -12.07 -12.56
C VAL A 506 19.26 -11.07 -11.69
N ARG A 507 18.13 -11.44 -11.09
CA ARG A 507 17.32 -10.54 -10.25
C ARG A 507 18.07 -10.05 -9.01
N SER A 508 18.86 -10.91 -8.37
CA SER A 508 19.56 -10.62 -7.11
C SER A 508 20.85 -9.81 -7.23
N LEU A 509 21.26 -9.42 -8.45
CA LEU A 509 22.50 -8.66 -8.64
C LEU A 509 22.38 -7.20 -8.23
N GLU A 510 23.41 -6.69 -7.57
CA GLU A 510 23.63 -5.26 -7.32
C GLU A 510 24.69 -4.66 -8.27
N GLN A 511 25.31 -5.49 -9.11
CA GLN A 511 26.31 -5.10 -10.10
C GLN A 511 25.91 -5.54 -11.51
N LYS A 512 26.61 -5.04 -12.54
CA LYS A 512 26.37 -5.45 -13.93
C LYS A 512 26.47 -6.98 -14.04
N PRO A 513 25.53 -7.66 -14.72
CA PRO A 513 25.65 -9.09 -14.99
C PRO A 513 26.98 -9.41 -15.67
N GLY A 514 27.61 -10.50 -15.23
CA GLY A 514 28.89 -10.95 -15.78
C GLY A 514 28.83 -12.40 -16.24
N ARG A 515 30.02 -13.00 -16.41
CA ARG A 515 30.20 -14.37 -16.92
C ARG A 515 29.32 -15.42 -16.24
N THR A 516 29.09 -15.31 -14.92
CA THR A 516 28.24 -16.26 -14.19
C THR A 516 26.80 -16.26 -14.73
N GLN A 517 26.20 -15.08 -14.93
CA GLN A 517 24.83 -14.97 -15.43
C GLN A 517 24.73 -15.45 -16.87
N GLU A 518 25.70 -15.09 -17.71
CA GLU A 518 25.80 -15.56 -19.10
C GLU A 518 25.83 -17.09 -19.17
N VAL A 519 26.67 -17.74 -18.35
CA VAL A 519 26.76 -19.20 -18.26
C VAL A 519 25.45 -19.82 -17.78
N LEU A 520 24.79 -19.23 -16.78
CA LEU A 520 23.50 -19.73 -16.29
C LEU A 520 22.40 -19.64 -17.35
N ILE A 521 22.32 -18.53 -18.08
CA ILE A 521 21.38 -18.35 -19.19
C ILE A 521 21.67 -19.36 -20.30
N LYS A 522 22.95 -19.50 -20.69
CA LYS A 522 23.38 -20.49 -21.68
C LYS A 522 22.99 -21.91 -21.28
N ASN A 523 23.28 -22.31 -20.03
CA ASN A 523 22.90 -23.63 -19.53
C ASN A 523 21.39 -23.86 -19.59
N ALA A 524 20.58 -22.84 -19.26
CA ALA A 524 19.12 -22.93 -19.36
C ALA A 524 18.65 -23.09 -20.80
N LYS A 525 19.23 -22.35 -21.75
CA LYS A 525 18.96 -22.47 -23.19
C LYS A 525 19.38 -23.81 -23.75
N ASP A 526 20.60 -24.27 -23.46
CA ASP A 526 21.12 -25.55 -23.92
C ASP A 526 20.24 -26.70 -23.42
N LYS A 527 19.86 -26.67 -22.14
CA LYS A 527 19.00 -27.69 -21.54
C LYS A 527 17.61 -27.70 -22.17
N LEU A 528 17.03 -26.53 -22.43
CA LEU A 528 15.74 -26.43 -23.10
C LEU A 528 15.82 -26.89 -24.56
N SER A 529 16.89 -26.55 -25.27
CA SER A 529 17.08 -26.91 -26.69
C SER A 529 17.10 -28.43 -26.88
N VAL A 530 17.85 -29.16 -26.04
CA VAL A 530 17.89 -30.63 -26.06
C VAL A 530 16.49 -31.24 -25.83
N LEU A 531 15.70 -30.66 -24.93
CA LEU A 531 14.33 -31.13 -24.70
C LEU A 531 13.42 -30.81 -25.90
N LEU A 532 13.53 -29.61 -26.46
CA LEU A 532 12.75 -29.20 -27.63
C LEU A 532 13.07 -30.06 -28.85
N GLU A 533 14.32 -30.46 -29.07
CA GLU A 533 14.70 -31.39 -30.15
C GLU A 533 13.95 -32.73 -30.02
N LYS A 534 13.89 -33.31 -28.82
CA LYS A 534 13.13 -34.54 -28.55
C LYS A 534 11.63 -34.35 -28.81
N ILE A 535 11.06 -33.25 -28.31
CA ILE A 535 9.64 -32.92 -28.50
C ILE A 535 9.32 -32.73 -29.99
N ASN A 536 10.19 -32.02 -30.71
CA ASN A 536 10.03 -31.79 -32.15
C ASN A 536 10.14 -33.09 -32.93
N GLY A 537 11.09 -33.97 -32.58
CA GLY A 537 11.19 -35.31 -33.16
C GLY A 537 9.89 -36.10 -32.99
N PHE A 538 9.38 -36.19 -31.76
CA PHE A 538 8.09 -36.84 -31.47
C PHE A 538 6.93 -36.28 -32.31
N TYR A 539 6.84 -34.96 -32.45
CA TYR A 539 5.79 -34.32 -33.24
C TYR A 539 6.00 -34.41 -34.76
N ALA A 540 7.21 -34.74 -35.22
CA ALA A 540 7.53 -34.92 -36.64
C ALA A 540 7.29 -36.36 -37.11
N THR A 541 7.42 -37.35 -36.22
CA THR A 541 7.36 -38.78 -36.57
C THR A 541 6.17 -39.49 -35.92
N GLU A 542 6.17 -39.64 -34.60
CA GLU A 542 5.23 -40.49 -33.87
C GLU A 542 3.81 -39.90 -33.81
N TRP A 543 3.69 -38.58 -33.61
CA TRP A 543 2.38 -37.94 -33.44
C TRP A 543 1.53 -37.92 -34.72
N PRO A 544 2.07 -37.59 -35.93
CA PRO A 544 1.30 -37.63 -37.17
C PRO A 544 0.81 -39.04 -37.53
N GLU A 545 1.59 -40.08 -37.27
CA GLU A 545 1.17 -41.47 -37.48
C GLU A 545 -0.05 -41.81 -36.64
N TYR A 546 -0.01 -41.48 -35.34
CA TYR A 546 -1.15 -41.66 -34.45
C TYR A 546 -2.37 -40.83 -34.86
N GLN A 547 -2.16 -39.57 -35.27
CA GLN A 547 -3.24 -38.70 -35.72
C GLN A 547 -3.99 -39.34 -36.91
N LYS A 548 -3.26 -39.85 -37.90
CA LYS A 548 -3.85 -40.51 -39.08
C LYS A 548 -4.67 -41.75 -38.71
N GLU A 549 -4.15 -42.57 -37.80
CA GLU A 549 -4.85 -43.78 -37.33
C GLU A 549 -6.13 -43.43 -36.58
N VAL A 550 -6.09 -42.42 -35.72
CA VAL A 550 -7.23 -42.03 -34.89
C VAL A 550 -8.31 -41.28 -35.67
N GLU A 551 -7.94 -40.45 -36.65
CA GLU A 551 -8.90 -39.76 -37.52
C GLU A 551 -9.63 -40.71 -38.48
N ALA A 552 -9.04 -41.87 -38.79
CA ALA A 552 -9.71 -42.91 -39.57
C ALA A 552 -10.81 -43.64 -38.78
N LEU A 553 -10.83 -43.50 -37.44
CA LEU A 553 -11.81 -44.16 -36.59
C LEU A 553 -13.16 -43.45 -36.65
N LYS A 554 -14.22 -44.19 -36.98
CA LYS A 554 -15.61 -43.70 -36.95
C LYS A 554 -16.21 -43.89 -35.55
N LEU A 555 -15.64 -43.25 -34.54
CA LEU A 555 -16.13 -43.28 -33.16
C LEU A 555 -17.25 -42.25 -32.98
N SER A 556 -18.47 -42.62 -33.36
CA SER A 556 -19.67 -41.79 -33.17
C SER A 556 -20.06 -41.75 -31.69
N PRO A 557 -20.33 -40.57 -31.09
CA PRO A 557 -20.83 -40.49 -29.72
C PRO A 557 -22.31 -40.89 -29.60
N PHE A 558 -23.00 -41.18 -30.71
CA PHE A 558 -24.40 -41.57 -30.75
C PHE A 558 -24.54 -43.06 -31.03
N LYS A 559 -25.16 -43.80 -30.10
CA LYS A 559 -25.57 -45.20 -30.32
C LYS A 559 -26.80 -45.24 -31.23
N SER A 560 -26.96 -46.32 -31.99
CA SER A 560 -28.20 -46.61 -32.72
C SER A 560 -29.36 -46.73 -31.74
N PHE A 561 -30.46 -46.04 -32.03
CA PHE A 561 -31.68 -46.11 -31.23
C PHE A 561 -32.46 -47.37 -31.59
N GLU A 562 -32.67 -48.25 -30.62
CA GLU A 562 -33.67 -49.31 -30.71
C GLU A 562 -34.94 -48.88 -29.97
N PRO A 563 -36.14 -48.99 -30.59
CA PRO A 563 -37.39 -48.65 -29.93
C PRO A 563 -37.61 -49.54 -28.70
N PHE A 564 -38.04 -48.93 -27.59
CA PHE A 564 -38.43 -49.69 -26.42
C PHE A 564 -39.82 -50.32 -26.66
N GLU A 565 -39.88 -51.65 -26.67
CA GLU A 565 -41.15 -52.39 -26.62
C GLU A 565 -41.45 -52.77 -25.17
N LEU A 566 -42.69 -52.49 -24.74
CA LEU A 566 -43.26 -52.90 -23.46
C LEU A 566 -44.16 -54.10 -23.75
N ASP A 567 -43.75 -55.29 -23.30
CA ASP A 567 -44.63 -56.46 -23.24
C ASP A 567 -45.76 -56.26 -22.21
#